data_AF-A0A974CW19-F1
#
_entry.id   AF-A0A974CW19-F1
#
_cell.length_a   1.000
_cell.length_b   1.000
_cell.length_c   1.000
_cell.angle_alpha   90.00
_cell.angle_beta   90.00
_cell.angle_gamma   90.00
#
_symmetry.space_group_name_H-M   'P 1'
#
loop_
_entity.id
_entity.type
_entity.pdbx_description
1 polymer ?
#
loop_
_entity_poly.entity_id
_entity_poly.type
_entity_poly.pdbx_seq_one_letter_code
_entity_poly.pdbx_strand_id
1 'polypeptide(L)'
;HLEDELKHEIGDINLDNVSEDELEFYYFTVHDFDHNKLLDGLEIMAALQDSLEHYLGDAFSKEDKMKHYIAMTDEVLQEDDLDKDGFLTFVEYMHSQKRTASPTTILDKNAKDKTGSKKSD
;
A
#
# COMPACT_ATOMS: atom_id res chain seq x y z
N HIS A 1 14.04 16.57 1.11
CA HIS A 1 14.33 16.10 2.48
C HIS A 1 14.03 14.62 2.60
N LEU A 2 12.78 14.13 2.52
CA LEU A 2 12.51 12.68 2.48
C LEU A 2 13.19 11.96 1.30
N GLU A 3 13.09 12.50 0.07
CA GLU A 3 13.72 11.89 -1.12
C GLU A 3 15.25 11.77 -1.05
N ASP A 4 15.91 12.69 -0.35
CA ASP A 4 17.38 12.71 -0.22
C ASP A 4 17.87 11.73 0.87
N GLU A 5 17.08 11.54 1.92
CA GLU A 5 17.35 10.58 2.99
C GLU A 5 17.07 9.14 2.53
N LEU A 6 15.99 8.94 1.76
CA LEU A 6 15.72 7.69 1.06
C LEU A 6 16.93 7.29 0.21
N LYS A 7 17.41 8.15 -0.69
CA LYS A 7 18.59 7.86 -1.51
C LYS A 7 19.83 7.45 -0.71
N HIS A 8 19.93 7.84 0.57
CA HIS A 8 21.01 7.42 1.45
C HIS A 8 20.84 5.98 1.97
N GLU A 9 19.62 5.55 2.30
CA GLU A 9 19.35 4.20 2.80
C GLU A 9 19.29 3.14 1.71
N ILE A 10 18.71 3.46 0.55
CA ILE A 10 18.45 2.51 -0.55
C ILE A 10 19.40 2.71 -1.76
N GLY A 11 20.14 3.81 -1.82
CA GLY A 11 21.03 4.14 -2.93
C GLY A 11 20.31 4.69 -4.17
N ASP A 12 21.05 4.93 -5.26
CA ASP A 12 20.49 5.23 -6.58
C ASP A 12 19.84 3.95 -7.14
N ILE A 13 18.56 3.75 -6.84
CA ILE A 13 17.78 2.65 -7.39
C ILE A 13 17.57 2.87 -8.89
N ASN A 14 18.11 1.96 -9.70
CA ASN A 14 17.75 1.88 -11.11
C ASN A 14 16.47 1.05 -11.25
N LEU A 15 15.31 1.72 -11.28
CA LEU A 15 13.99 1.09 -11.43
C LEU A 15 13.86 0.20 -12.68
N ASP A 16 14.75 0.32 -13.67
CA ASP A 16 14.76 -0.54 -14.86
C ASP A 16 15.36 -1.93 -14.60
N ASN A 17 16.05 -2.15 -13.46
CA ASN A 17 16.69 -3.43 -13.10
C ASN A 17 16.51 -3.81 -11.62
N VAL A 18 15.36 -3.50 -11.02
CA VAL A 18 15.02 -3.94 -9.65
C VAL A 18 14.28 -5.28 -9.66
N SER A 19 14.59 -6.15 -8.70
CA SER A 19 13.76 -7.32 -8.42
C SER A 19 12.43 -6.91 -7.77
N GLU A 20 11.43 -7.80 -7.82
CA GLU A 20 10.14 -7.57 -7.15
C GLU A 20 10.34 -7.33 -5.65
N ASP A 21 11.15 -8.14 -4.97
CA ASP A 21 11.43 -7.98 -3.54
C ASP A 21 12.11 -6.63 -3.21
N GLU A 22 12.99 -6.14 -4.08
CA GLU A 22 13.63 -4.82 -3.91
C GLU A 22 12.66 -3.66 -4.16
N LEU A 23 11.71 -3.82 -5.09
CA LEU A 23 10.67 -2.83 -5.32
C LEU A 23 9.69 -2.76 -4.14
N GLU A 24 9.32 -3.90 -3.57
CA GLU A 24 8.47 -3.97 -2.37
C GLU A 24 9.21 -3.40 -1.15
N PHE A 25 10.51 -3.68 -1.00
CA PHE A 25 11.33 -3.05 0.03
C PHE A 25 11.41 -1.53 -0.14
N TYR A 26 11.60 -1.05 -1.37
CA TYR A 26 11.55 0.38 -1.67
C TYR A 26 10.20 0.98 -1.26
N TYR A 27 9.10 0.37 -1.69
CA TYR A 27 7.75 0.84 -1.36
C TYR A 27 7.51 0.89 0.15
N PHE A 28 8.00 -0.10 0.90
CA PHE A 28 7.96 -0.11 2.35
C PHE A 28 8.74 1.07 2.93
N THR A 29 10.00 1.25 2.53
CA THR A 29 10.87 2.32 3.06
C THR A 29 10.39 3.72 2.72
N VAL A 30 9.79 3.94 1.54
CA VAL A 30 9.35 5.31 1.17
C VAL A 30 8.15 5.81 1.96
N HIS A 31 7.39 4.90 2.58
CA HIS A 31 6.21 5.22 3.38
C HIS A 31 6.44 5.07 4.90
N ASP A 32 7.59 4.54 5.33
CA ASP A 32 8.08 4.58 6.71
C ASP A 32 8.69 5.96 6.98
N PHE A 33 7.86 6.90 7.45
CA PHE A 33 8.20 8.31 7.56
C PHE A 33 9.01 8.65 8.81
N ASP A 34 8.92 7.81 9.85
CA ASP A 34 9.68 7.98 11.08
C ASP A 34 10.94 7.07 11.15
N HIS A 35 11.15 6.25 10.13
CA HIS A 35 12.29 5.36 9.92
C HIS A 35 12.47 4.32 11.02
N ASN A 36 11.37 3.84 11.60
CA ASN A 36 11.38 2.83 12.65
C ASN A 36 11.35 1.38 12.09
N LYS A 37 11.22 1.22 10.76
CA LYS A 37 11.11 -0.05 10.02
C LYS A 37 9.82 -0.82 10.26
N LEU A 38 8.78 -0.09 10.61
CA LEU A 38 7.42 -0.55 10.83
C LEU A 38 6.50 0.41 10.09
N LEU A 39 5.40 -0.09 9.54
CA LEU A 39 4.36 0.76 8.99
C LEU A 39 3.19 0.84 9.95
N ASP A 40 2.90 2.03 10.44
CA ASP A 40 1.70 2.30 11.22
C ASP A 40 0.47 2.55 10.33
N GLY A 41 -0.71 2.61 10.94
CA GLY A 41 -1.96 2.85 10.20
C GLY A 41 -2.01 4.17 9.42
N LEU A 42 -1.33 5.23 9.87
CA LEU A 42 -1.28 6.51 9.17
C LEU A 42 -0.35 6.43 7.96
N GLU A 43 0.77 5.74 8.09
CA GLU A 43 1.72 5.48 7.00
C GLU A 43 1.08 4.60 5.92
N ILE A 44 0.36 3.54 6.31
CA ILE A 44 -0.43 2.70 5.40
C ILE A 44 -1.50 3.54 4.68
N MET A 45 -2.22 4.39 5.42
CA MET A 45 -3.25 5.26 4.84
C MET A 45 -2.68 6.27 3.84
N ALA A 46 -1.50 6.83 4.15
CA ALA A 46 -0.80 7.74 3.24
C ALA A 46 -0.38 7.03 1.95
N ALA A 47 0.18 5.81 2.06
CA ALA A 47 0.55 4.98 0.92
C ALA A 47 -0.66 4.64 0.03
N LEU A 48 -1.80 4.33 0.65
CA LEU A 48 -3.07 4.09 -0.04
C LEU A 48 -3.56 5.34 -0.77
N GLN A 49 -3.48 6.51 -0.14
CA GLN A 49 -3.85 7.77 -0.76
C GLN A 49 -2.99 8.03 -2.01
N ASP A 50 -1.66 7.95 -1.89
CA ASP A 50 -0.75 8.21 -3.00
C ASP A 50 -0.97 7.23 -4.16
N SER A 51 -1.31 5.98 -3.86
CA SER A 51 -1.54 4.95 -4.86
C SER A 51 -2.91 5.03 -5.55
N LEU A 52 -3.95 5.43 -4.80
CA LEU A 52 -5.34 5.43 -5.27
C LEU A 52 -5.87 6.79 -5.71
N GLU A 53 -5.16 7.88 -5.44
CA GLU A 53 -5.65 9.23 -5.77
C GLU A 53 -5.98 9.37 -7.26
N HIS A 54 -5.21 8.72 -8.13
CA HIS A 54 -5.45 8.70 -9.57
C HIS A 54 -6.65 7.82 -10.00
N TYR A 55 -7.00 6.80 -9.21
CA TYR A 55 -8.13 5.90 -9.49
C TYR A 55 -9.45 6.44 -8.94
N LEU A 56 -9.39 7.12 -7.78
CA LEU A 56 -10.52 7.81 -7.19
C LEU A 56 -10.64 9.19 -7.84
N GLY A 57 -11.22 9.24 -9.04
CA GLY A 57 -11.47 10.49 -9.77
C GLY A 57 -12.37 11.47 -9.01
N ASP A 58 -12.57 12.65 -9.59
CA ASP A 58 -13.34 13.78 -9.00
C ASP A 58 -14.80 13.48 -8.65
N ALA A 59 -15.30 12.30 -9.03
CA ALA A 59 -16.63 11.81 -8.68
C ALA A 59 -16.78 11.51 -7.16
N PHE A 60 -15.68 11.28 -6.44
CA PHE A 60 -15.70 11.07 -5.00
C PHE A 60 -15.38 12.36 -4.26
N SER A 61 -16.21 12.67 -3.25
CA SER A 61 -15.89 13.77 -2.34
C SER A 61 -14.64 13.44 -1.53
N LYS A 62 -13.94 14.46 -1.03
CA LYS A 62 -12.79 14.26 -0.13
C LYS A 62 -13.15 13.43 1.10
N GLU A 63 -14.36 13.58 1.62
CA GLU A 63 -14.84 12.81 2.76
C GLU A 63 -15.05 11.33 2.42
N ASP A 64 -15.59 11.04 1.23
CA ASP A 64 -15.80 9.65 0.78
C ASP A 64 -14.47 8.95 0.48
N LYS A 65 -13.51 9.67 -0.12
CA LYS A 65 -12.14 9.17 -0.31
C LYS A 65 -11.50 8.82 1.04
N MET A 66 -11.58 9.73 2.02
CA MET A 66 -11.05 9.51 3.36
C MET A 66 -11.67 8.29 4.04
N LYS A 67 -13.01 8.13 3.98
CA LYS A 67 -13.69 6.94 4.50
C LYS A 67 -13.22 5.65 3.83
N HIS A 68 -12.93 5.70 2.53
CA HIS A 68 -12.41 4.55 1.81
C HIS A 68 -10.99 4.19 2.26
N TYR A 69 -10.10 5.18 2.38
CA TYR A 69 -8.75 4.94 2.86
C TYR A 69 -8.72 4.37 4.28
N ILE A 70 -9.52 4.92 5.19
CA ILE A 70 -9.65 4.38 6.56
C ILE A 70 -10.09 2.92 6.53
N ALA A 71 -11.14 2.59 5.77
CA ALA A 71 -11.65 1.23 5.69
C ALA A 71 -10.61 0.25 5.13
N MET A 72 -9.80 0.68 4.16
CA MET A 72 -8.72 -0.12 3.60
C MET A 72 -7.56 -0.29 4.57
N THR A 73 -7.19 0.75 5.31
CA THR A 73 -6.19 0.66 6.38
C THR A 73 -6.63 -0.34 7.45
N ASP A 74 -7.88 -0.27 7.88
CA ASP A 74 -8.45 -1.20 8.87
C ASP A 74 -8.40 -2.65 8.37
N GLU A 75 -8.71 -2.89 7.09
CA GLU A 75 -8.64 -4.22 6.46
C GLU A 75 -7.21 -4.75 6.43
N VAL A 76 -6.24 -3.91 6.03
CA VAL A 76 -4.81 -4.27 5.99
C VAL A 76 -4.33 -4.70 7.37
N LEU A 77 -4.55 -3.88 8.40
CA LEU A 77 -4.12 -4.22 9.76
C LEU A 77 -4.84 -5.47 10.25
N GLN A 78 -6.12 -5.66 9.95
CA GLN A 78 -6.84 -6.85 10.39
C GLN A 78 -6.29 -8.16 9.78
N GLU A 79 -5.81 -8.12 8.53
CA GLU A 79 -5.31 -9.30 7.82
C GLU A 79 -3.81 -9.56 8.04
N ASP A 80 -3.03 -8.50 8.19
CA ASP A 80 -1.57 -8.56 8.06
C ASP A 80 -0.82 -8.28 9.36
N ASP A 81 -1.41 -7.54 10.31
CA ASP A 81 -0.85 -7.34 11.66
C ASP A 81 -1.15 -8.60 12.50
N LEU A 82 -0.19 -9.52 12.53
CA LEU A 82 -0.38 -10.86 13.09
C LEU A 82 -0.30 -10.86 14.61
N ASP A 83 0.50 -9.97 15.18
CA ASP A 83 0.70 -9.86 16.64
C ASP A 83 -0.18 -8.78 17.29
N LYS A 84 -0.85 -7.95 16.49
CA LYS A 84 -1.84 -6.93 16.87
C LYS A 84 -1.24 -5.78 17.66
N ASP A 85 -0.02 -5.39 17.31
CA ASP A 85 0.67 -4.26 17.94
C ASP A 85 0.31 -2.91 17.28
N GLY A 86 -0.43 -2.93 16.17
CA GLY A 86 -0.85 -1.75 15.41
C GLY A 86 0.16 -1.34 14.32
N PHE A 87 1.17 -2.17 14.07
CA PHE A 87 2.20 -1.94 13.09
C PHE A 87 2.33 -3.13 12.13
N LEU A 88 2.92 -2.89 10.96
CA LEU A 88 3.37 -3.95 10.08
C LEU A 88 4.89 -3.96 10.00
N THR A 89 5.49 -5.07 10.40
CA THR A 89 6.88 -5.34 10.05
C THR A 89 7.02 -5.64 8.56
N PHE A 90 8.22 -5.47 7.99
CA PHE A 90 8.47 -5.86 6.59
C PHE A 90 8.13 -7.34 6.32
N VAL A 91 8.27 -8.22 7.32
CA VAL A 91 7.95 -9.64 7.19
C VAL A 91 6.44 -9.85 7.07
N GLU A 92 5.64 -9.17 7.88
CA GLU A 92 4.18 -9.21 7.83
C GLU A 92 3.65 -8.63 6.51
N TYR A 93 4.19 -7.48 6.12
CA TYR A 93 3.94 -6.86 4.81
C TYR A 93 4.23 -7.81 3.65
N MET A 94 5.41 -8.42 3.60
CA MET A 94 5.76 -9.36 2.51
C MET A 94 4.95 -10.65 2.56
N HIS A 95 4.51 -11.07 3.74
CA HIS A 95 3.69 -12.26 3.89
C HIS A 95 2.31 -12.07 3.24
N SER A 96 1.75 -10.85 3.29
CA SER A 96 0.51 -10.54 2.59
C SER A 96 0.67 -10.51 1.08
N GLN A 97 1.75 -9.91 0.58
CA GLN A 97 2.08 -9.85 -0.84
C GLN A 97 2.29 -11.25 -1.46
N LYS A 98 2.92 -12.19 -0.74
CA LYS A 98 3.18 -13.55 -1.25
C LYS A 98 1.93 -14.45 -1.30
N ARG A 99 0.90 -14.17 -0.49
CA ARG A 99 -0.40 -14.89 -0.57
C ARG A 99 -1.19 -14.49 -1.82
N THR A 100 -0.91 -13.33 -2.38
CA THR A 100 -1.58 -12.77 -3.55
C THR A 100 -0.57 -12.60 -4.67
N ALA A 101 -0.34 -13.63 -5.50
CA ALA A 101 0.67 -13.61 -6.56
C ALA A 101 0.43 -12.53 -7.65
N SER A 102 0.78 -11.26 -7.36
CA SER A 102 1.19 -10.15 -8.27
C SER A 102 1.33 -8.81 -7.50
N PRO A 103 2.27 -7.92 -7.88
CA PRO A 103 2.86 -6.85 -7.03
C PRO A 103 2.02 -5.56 -6.89
N THR A 104 0.69 -5.65 -6.79
CA THR A 104 -0.18 -4.44 -6.74
C THR A 104 -1.51 -4.68 -6.02
N THR A 105 -1.61 -5.72 -5.18
CA THR A 105 -2.91 -6.32 -4.89
C THR A 105 -3.70 -5.65 -3.75
N ILE A 106 -3.14 -4.70 -3.00
CA ILE A 106 -3.97 -3.77 -2.19
C ILE A 106 -4.87 -2.91 -3.11
N LEU A 107 -4.45 -2.69 -4.36
CA LEU A 107 -5.15 -1.84 -5.35
C LEU A 107 -5.98 -2.65 -6.36
N ASP A 108 -5.61 -3.90 -6.63
CA ASP A 108 -6.17 -4.68 -7.75
C ASP A 108 -7.44 -5.50 -7.39
N LYS A 109 -7.64 -5.84 -6.10
CA LYS A 109 -8.85 -6.58 -5.64
C LYS A 109 -10.14 -5.77 -5.88
N ASN A 110 -10.10 -4.45 -5.73
CA ASN A 110 -11.29 -3.59 -5.83
C ASN A 110 -11.59 -3.06 -7.25
N ALA A 111 -10.64 -3.14 -8.19
CA ALA A 111 -10.88 -2.76 -9.59
C ALA A 111 -11.76 -3.79 -10.32
N LYS A 112 -11.67 -5.08 -9.95
CA LYS A 112 -12.45 -6.16 -10.59
C LYS A 112 -13.89 -6.25 -10.09
N ASP A 113 -14.18 -5.83 -8.87
CA ASP A 113 -15.54 -5.96 -8.30
C ASP A 113 -16.56 -4.96 -8.90
N LYS A 114 -16.09 -3.94 -9.65
CA LYS A 114 -16.96 -2.97 -10.34
C LYS A 114 -17.22 -3.26 -11.83
N THR A 115 -16.65 -4.32 -12.41
CA THR A 115 -16.88 -4.66 -13.84
C THR A 115 -17.73 -5.92 -14.08
N GLY A 116 -18.22 -6.56 -13.02
CA GLY A 116 -18.88 -7.87 -13.09
C GLY A 116 -20.31 -7.94 -12.59
N SER A 117 -21.24 -7.10 -13.07
CA SER A 117 -22.67 -7.45 -13.01
C SER A 117 -23.51 -6.78 -14.10
N LYS A 118 -23.37 -7.29 -15.33
CA LYS A 118 -24.42 -7.28 -16.35
C LYS A 118 -24.56 -8.69 -16.92
N LYS A 119 -25.33 -9.52 -16.23
CA LYS A 119 -26.03 -10.70 -16.75
C LYS A 119 -27.44 -10.62 -16.16
N SER A 120 -28.38 -10.13 -16.96
CA SER A 120 -29.29 -10.92 -17.79
C SER A 120 -30.55 -11.28 -16.99
N ASP A 121 -31.60 -10.50 -17.24
CA ASP A 121 -32.98 -10.96 -17.43
C ASP A 121 -33.66 -10.02 -18.44
#